data_AF-A0A351Q8F6-F1
#
_entry.id   AF-A0A351Q8F6-F1
#
_cell.length_a   1.000
_cell.length_b   1.000
_cell.length_c   1.000
_cell.angle_alpha   90.00
_cell.angle_beta   90.00
_cell.angle_gamma   90.00
#
_symmetry.space_group_name_H-M   'P 1'
#
loop_
_entity.id
_entity.type
_entity.pdbx_description
1 polymer ?
#
loop_
_entity_poly.entity_id
_entity_poly.type
_entity_poly.pdbx_seq_one_letter_code
_entity_poly.pdbx_strand_id
1 'polypeptide(L)'
;KGNLWCAVQRKNPQKFPAQILDLGPEIVDFAELYVFENGSWKKSSVVGRTVFNSQKPIKSWRVFLEIPEGHFFDECYILKIKNSDSTSCTFRFFSLEQFFEQTERFSFIHIIFFVVMLVTAAALFVLFASLKEKLFLYLGIMTFTFFLYQLAMKGFGCTYIWNAFCQKLFFVRFGYIVCAIGLCFSQILFLENLSLEKNWLCKRILGLILFVCLVSVFLYGFCDDVKIPYIATICFLILGCAFCSMLLVHSFFKRKTIPSLLIFSWVPLFVYIIFRQSLHLLRLKFNVSLLSVFDNDYYFGYDICFVSHILIYGASIFVKVRQRQNEFNMLRESSYFLKSSAHELLAPVTIIQNSVEEMENIANEFFRQNNFRGGGGFKEFFCLCKKREWKYSKNKKYCAHGKLS
;
A
#
# COMPACT_ATOMS: atom_id res chain seq x y z
N LYS A 1 -16.69 -24.84 -13.67
CA LYS A 1 -17.77 -23.83 -13.70
C LYS A 1 -19.01 -24.47 -13.11
N GLY A 2 -19.46 -24.01 -11.95
CA GLY A 2 -20.68 -24.51 -11.31
C GLY A 2 -21.91 -23.73 -11.78
N ASN A 3 -23.04 -24.42 -11.92
CA ASN A 3 -24.34 -23.77 -12.10
C ASN A 3 -25.18 -24.10 -10.86
N LEU A 4 -25.59 -23.07 -10.13
CA LEU A 4 -26.52 -23.21 -9.03
C LEU A 4 -27.92 -22.89 -9.55
N TRP A 5 -28.83 -23.85 -9.41
CA TRP A 5 -30.24 -23.67 -9.72
C TRP A 5 -31.03 -23.65 -8.43
N CYS A 6 -31.72 -22.54 -8.18
CA CYS A 6 -32.56 -22.36 -7.00
C CYS A 6 -34.01 -22.21 -7.44
N ALA A 7 -34.87 -23.10 -6.94
CA ALA A 7 -36.31 -22.93 -7.03
C ALA A 7 -36.79 -22.14 -5.82
N VAL A 8 -37.38 -20.97 -6.05
CA VAL A 8 -37.98 -20.15 -5.01
C VAL A 8 -39.49 -20.33 -5.13
N GLN A 9 -40.06 -21.11 -4.22
CA GLN A 9 -41.49 -21.31 -4.14
C GLN A 9 -42.07 -20.44 -3.01
N ARG A 10 -43.12 -19.69 -3.33
CA ARG A 10 -43.81 -18.84 -2.37
C ARG A 10 -45.13 -19.50 -1.97
N LYS A 11 -45.41 -19.52 -0.67
CA LYS A 11 -46.55 -20.26 -0.07
C LYS A 11 -47.86 -19.47 0.02
N ASN A 12 -47.89 -18.20 -0.37
CA ASN A 12 -49.05 -17.34 -0.11
C ASN A 12 -49.70 -16.89 -1.44
N PRO A 13 -51.00 -17.12 -1.67
CA PRO A 13 -51.67 -16.90 -2.97
C PRO A 13 -52.17 -15.46 -3.22
N GLN A 14 -51.81 -14.47 -2.41
CA GLN A 14 -52.26 -13.09 -2.64
C GLN A 14 -51.51 -12.42 -3.80
N LYS A 15 -52.15 -11.43 -4.45
CA LYS A 15 -51.47 -10.57 -5.42
C LYS A 15 -50.38 -9.79 -4.69
N PHE A 16 -49.15 -9.84 -5.17
CA PHE A 16 -48.03 -9.11 -4.56
C PHE A 16 -47.56 -7.99 -5.47
N PRO A 17 -47.12 -6.86 -4.87
CA PRO A 17 -46.46 -5.81 -5.62
C PRO A 17 -45.12 -6.30 -6.15
N ALA A 18 -44.57 -5.58 -7.14
CA ALA A 18 -43.25 -5.85 -7.68
C ALA A 18 -42.20 -5.92 -6.56
N GLN A 19 -41.30 -6.90 -6.63
CA GLN A 19 -40.24 -7.09 -5.65
C GLN A 19 -38.88 -7.11 -6.32
N ILE A 20 -37.87 -6.71 -5.54
CA ILE A 20 -36.48 -6.75 -5.99
C ILE A 20 -35.75 -7.80 -5.18
N LEU A 21 -35.15 -8.76 -5.88
CA LEU A 21 -34.27 -9.76 -5.30
C LEU A 21 -32.82 -9.27 -5.38
N ASP A 22 -32.23 -9.04 -4.23
CA ASP A 22 -30.80 -8.79 -4.04
C ASP A 22 -30.07 -10.11 -3.79
N LEU A 23 -29.01 -10.38 -4.56
CA LEU A 23 -28.14 -11.55 -4.37
C LEU A 23 -27.01 -11.32 -3.37
N GLY A 24 -27.00 -10.15 -2.72
CA GLY A 24 -26.08 -9.78 -1.67
C GLY A 24 -24.87 -9.01 -2.19
N PRO A 25 -23.90 -8.71 -1.31
CA PRO A 25 -22.73 -7.92 -1.66
C PRO A 25 -21.73 -8.66 -2.53
N GLU A 26 -21.79 -10.00 -2.59
CA GLU A 26 -20.82 -10.79 -3.33
C GLU A 26 -20.94 -10.66 -4.84
N ILE A 27 -19.81 -10.84 -5.52
CA ILE A 27 -19.73 -10.68 -6.97
C ILE A 27 -20.31 -11.91 -7.65
N VAL A 28 -21.44 -11.74 -8.32
CA VAL A 28 -22.01 -12.77 -9.19
C VAL A 28 -21.60 -12.52 -10.64
N ASP A 29 -20.97 -13.50 -11.29
CA ASP A 29 -20.61 -13.38 -12.71
C ASP A 29 -21.84 -13.17 -13.59
N PHE A 30 -22.86 -14.01 -13.36
CA PHE A 30 -24.03 -14.11 -14.20
C PHE A 30 -25.20 -14.76 -13.44
N ALA A 31 -26.38 -14.14 -13.48
CA ALA A 31 -27.61 -14.70 -12.95
C ALA A 31 -28.79 -14.45 -13.90
N GLU A 32 -29.64 -15.46 -14.06
CA GLU A 32 -30.86 -15.42 -14.86
C GLU A 32 -32.06 -15.79 -13.99
N LEU A 33 -33.12 -14.99 -14.08
CA LEU A 33 -34.41 -15.29 -13.48
C LEU A 33 -35.35 -15.81 -14.55
N TYR A 34 -35.95 -16.97 -14.28
CA TYR A 34 -37.00 -17.56 -15.09
C TYR A 34 -38.30 -17.55 -14.31
N VAL A 35 -39.35 -17.09 -14.97
CA VAL A 35 -40.71 -17.04 -14.45
C VAL A 35 -41.56 -18.00 -15.28
N PHE A 36 -42.45 -18.73 -14.63
CA PHE A 36 -43.38 -19.61 -15.32
C PHE A 36 -44.65 -18.82 -15.68
N GLU A 37 -44.85 -18.57 -16.97
CA GLU A 37 -45.99 -17.80 -17.47
C GLU A 37 -46.64 -18.54 -18.65
N ASN A 38 -47.98 -18.63 -18.63
CA ASN A 38 -48.78 -19.24 -19.69
C ASN A 38 -48.32 -20.65 -20.09
N GLY A 39 -47.96 -21.47 -19.09
CA GLY A 39 -47.52 -22.86 -19.33
C GLY A 39 -46.08 -23.02 -19.82
N SER A 40 -45.28 -21.95 -19.85
CA SER A 40 -43.89 -21.97 -20.34
C SER A 40 -42.94 -21.19 -19.43
N TRP A 41 -41.70 -21.67 -19.30
CA TRP A 41 -40.65 -20.92 -18.61
C TRP A 41 -40.11 -19.82 -19.52
N LYS A 42 -40.28 -18.57 -19.10
CA LYS A 42 -39.73 -17.40 -19.79
C LYS A 42 -38.61 -16.79 -18.97
N LYS A 43 -37.53 -16.39 -19.65
CA LYS A 43 -36.45 -15.63 -19.03
C LYS A 43 -36.94 -14.20 -18.80
N SER A 44 -37.09 -13.82 -17.54
CA SER A 44 -37.57 -12.49 -17.17
C SER A 44 -36.42 -11.48 -17.14
N SER A 45 -35.35 -11.78 -16.40
CA SER A 45 -34.24 -10.83 -16.21
C SER A 45 -32.87 -11.51 -16.20
N VAL A 46 -31.85 -10.75 -16.61
CA VAL A 46 -30.45 -11.18 -16.64
C VAL A 46 -29.56 -10.13 -15.99
N VAL A 47 -28.68 -10.56 -15.09
CA VAL A 47 -27.78 -9.67 -14.33
C VAL A 47 -26.44 -10.34 -14.05
N GLY A 48 -25.52 -9.60 -13.43
CA GLY A 48 -24.18 -10.06 -13.09
C GLY A 48 -23.10 -9.15 -13.66
N ARG A 49 -21.84 -9.39 -13.27
CA ARG A 49 -20.73 -8.53 -13.69
C ARG A 49 -20.36 -8.69 -15.16
N THR A 50 -20.65 -9.84 -15.77
CA THR A 50 -20.34 -10.15 -17.18
C THR A 50 -21.43 -9.71 -18.15
N VAL A 51 -22.53 -9.18 -17.61
CA VAL A 51 -23.71 -8.73 -18.35
C VAL A 51 -23.58 -7.23 -18.62
N PHE A 52 -23.83 -6.84 -19.87
CA PHE A 52 -23.84 -5.43 -20.26
C PHE A 52 -24.96 -4.67 -19.54
N ASN A 53 -24.71 -3.42 -19.16
CA ASN A 53 -25.71 -2.63 -18.45
C ASN A 53 -27.00 -2.37 -19.25
N SER A 54 -26.94 -2.42 -20.59
CA SER A 54 -28.12 -2.31 -21.45
C SER A 54 -29.08 -3.50 -21.33
N GLN A 55 -28.60 -4.64 -20.82
CA GLN A 55 -29.39 -5.86 -20.66
C GLN A 55 -29.94 -6.05 -19.24
N LYS A 56 -29.42 -5.28 -18.27
CA LYS A 56 -29.86 -5.35 -16.87
C LYS A 56 -31.15 -4.57 -16.69
N PRO A 57 -32.16 -5.11 -15.98
CA PRO A 57 -33.38 -4.36 -15.67
C PRO A 57 -33.06 -3.14 -14.80
N ILE A 58 -32.23 -3.34 -13.77
CA ILE A 58 -31.78 -2.30 -12.85
C ILE A 58 -30.31 -2.03 -13.14
N LYS A 59 -29.98 -0.80 -13.54
CA LYS A 59 -28.61 -0.34 -13.79
C LYS A 59 -27.89 -0.09 -12.47
N SER A 60 -27.47 -1.18 -11.82
CA SER A 60 -26.73 -1.15 -10.57
C SER A 60 -25.43 -1.93 -10.67
N TRP A 61 -24.49 -1.53 -9.81
CA TRP A 61 -23.25 -2.28 -9.55
C TRP A 61 -23.49 -3.52 -8.70
N ARG A 62 -24.54 -3.49 -7.87
CA ARG A 62 -25.07 -4.67 -7.17
C ARG A 62 -25.94 -5.49 -8.10
N VAL A 63 -26.17 -6.74 -7.70
CA VAL A 63 -26.87 -7.74 -8.49
C VAL A 63 -28.33 -7.80 -8.05
N PHE A 64 -29.17 -7.01 -8.72
CA PHE A 64 -30.60 -6.89 -8.43
C PHE A 64 -31.45 -7.46 -9.56
N LEU A 65 -32.29 -8.44 -9.23
CA LEU A 65 -33.26 -9.03 -10.14
C LEU A 65 -34.64 -8.46 -9.83
N GLU A 66 -35.36 -8.04 -10.87
CA GLU A 66 -36.74 -7.59 -10.74
C GLU A 66 -37.65 -8.81 -10.87
N ILE A 67 -38.47 -9.05 -9.84
CA ILE A 67 -39.52 -10.05 -9.86
C ILE A 67 -40.79 -9.32 -10.32
N PRO A 68 -41.31 -9.64 -11.52
CA PRO A 68 -42.48 -8.96 -12.07
C PRO A 68 -43.71 -9.19 -11.19
N GLU A 69 -44.69 -8.30 -11.28
CA GLU A 69 -45.99 -8.49 -10.64
C GLU A 69 -46.70 -9.71 -11.22
N GLY A 70 -47.04 -10.65 -10.35
CA GLY A 70 -47.64 -11.94 -10.71
C GLY A 70 -49.06 -12.13 -10.18
N HIS A 71 -49.76 -13.10 -10.77
CA HIS A 71 -51.11 -13.54 -10.38
C HIS A 71 -51.05 -15.03 -10.02
N PHE A 72 -51.26 -15.36 -8.74
CA PHE A 72 -51.08 -16.71 -8.20
C PHE A 72 -52.10 -17.75 -8.70
N PHE A 73 -51.59 -18.91 -9.16
CA PHE A 73 -51.45 -20.15 -8.37
C PHE A 73 -50.16 -20.84 -8.87
N ASP A 74 -49.25 -21.27 -7.98
CA ASP A 74 -47.99 -21.98 -8.30
C ASP A 74 -46.83 -21.22 -8.99
N GLU A 75 -46.63 -19.93 -8.69
CA GLU A 75 -45.42 -19.22 -9.15
C GLU A 75 -44.15 -19.70 -8.43
N CYS A 76 -43.50 -20.70 -9.04
CA CYS A 76 -42.11 -21.03 -8.78
C CYS A 76 -41.24 -20.14 -9.65
N TYR A 77 -40.26 -19.46 -9.05
CA TYR A 77 -39.21 -18.79 -9.81
C TYR A 77 -37.99 -19.68 -9.85
N ILE A 78 -37.41 -19.85 -11.03
CA ILE A 78 -36.13 -20.53 -11.17
C ILE A 78 -35.06 -19.46 -11.32
N LEU A 79 -34.17 -19.43 -10.34
CA LEU A 79 -32.97 -18.62 -10.37
C LEU A 79 -31.79 -19.50 -10.77
N LYS A 80 -31.07 -19.07 -11.80
CA LYS A 80 -29.87 -19.74 -12.27
C LYS A 80 -28.68 -18.83 -12.09
N ILE A 81 -27.77 -19.22 -11.21
CA ILE A 81 -26.53 -18.49 -10.92
C ILE A 81 -25.37 -19.25 -11.52
N LYS A 82 -24.54 -18.56 -12.30
CA LYS A 82 -23.26 -19.07 -12.78
C LYS A 82 -22.17 -18.21 -12.18
N ASN A 83 -21.16 -18.86 -11.62
CA ASN A 83 -19.97 -18.18 -11.14
C ASN A 83 -18.70 -18.96 -11.49
N SER A 84 -17.62 -18.24 -11.79
CA SER A 84 -16.29 -18.82 -11.96
C SER A 84 -15.68 -19.24 -10.63
N ASP A 85 -16.03 -18.51 -9.57
CA ASP A 85 -15.41 -18.60 -8.25
C ASP A 85 -16.43 -19.09 -7.19
N SER A 86 -15.95 -19.54 -6.04
CA SER A 86 -16.82 -19.89 -4.92
C SER A 86 -17.43 -18.62 -4.33
N THR A 87 -18.75 -18.47 -4.44
CA THR A 87 -19.47 -17.33 -3.86
C THR A 87 -20.62 -17.78 -3.00
N SER A 88 -20.74 -17.15 -1.84
CA SER A 88 -21.95 -17.18 -1.04
C SER A 88 -22.96 -16.17 -1.61
N CYS A 89 -24.13 -16.65 -1.98
CA CYS A 89 -25.23 -15.79 -2.41
C CYS A 89 -26.16 -15.59 -1.23
N THR A 90 -26.51 -14.34 -0.93
CA THR A 90 -27.51 -14.03 0.09
C THR A 90 -28.76 -13.54 -0.61
N PHE A 91 -29.88 -14.24 -0.43
CA PHE A 91 -31.14 -13.85 -1.04
C PHE A 91 -31.88 -12.88 -0.11
N ARG A 92 -32.04 -11.62 -0.54
CA ARG A 92 -32.85 -10.62 0.17
C ARG A 92 -33.94 -10.12 -0.76
N PHE A 93 -35.16 -10.08 -0.25
CA PHE A 93 -36.31 -9.57 -0.99
C PHE A 93 -36.66 -8.19 -0.46
N PHE A 94 -36.71 -7.22 -1.37
CA PHE A 94 -37.07 -5.85 -1.06
C PHE A 94 -38.39 -5.48 -1.71
N SER A 95 -39.20 -4.72 -0.98
CA SER A 95 -40.20 -3.86 -1.61
C SER A 95 -39.50 -2.72 -2.36
N LEU A 96 -40.19 -2.13 -3.34
CA LEU A 96 -39.63 -1.04 -4.14
C LEU A 96 -39.18 0.16 -3.28
N GLU A 97 -39.98 0.52 -2.26
CA GLU A 97 -39.66 1.63 -1.35
C GLU A 97 -38.41 1.35 -0.52
N GLN A 98 -38.33 0.17 0.12
CA GLN A 98 -37.16 -0.25 0.90
C GLN A 98 -35.90 -0.34 0.03
N PHE A 99 -36.05 -0.78 -1.22
CA PHE A 99 -34.96 -0.89 -2.16
C PHE A 99 -34.30 0.47 -2.41
N PHE A 100 -35.09 1.52 -2.69
CA PHE A 100 -34.55 2.85 -2.96
C PHE A 100 -33.88 3.45 -1.72
N GLU A 101 -34.54 3.42 -0.57
CA GLU A 101 -34.00 3.98 0.68
C GLU A 101 -32.66 3.32 1.07
N GLN A 102 -32.59 2.00 0.95
CA GLN A 102 -31.40 1.25 1.34
C GLN A 102 -30.27 1.38 0.30
N THR A 103 -30.59 1.31 -0.99
CA THR A 103 -29.60 1.40 -2.07
C THR A 103 -28.95 2.78 -2.13
N GLU A 104 -29.72 3.84 -1.90
CA GLU A 104 -29.21 5.21 -1.87
C GLU A 104 -28.18 5.39 -0.74
N ARG A 105 -28.52 5.01 0.49
CA ARG A 105 -27.63 5.10 1.65
C ARG A 105 -26.33 4.33 1.44
N PHE A 106 -26.40 3.09 0.97
CA PHE A 106 -25.20 2.29 0.73
C PHE A 106 -24.33 2.84 -0.40
N SER A 107 -24.94 3.25 -1.50
CA SER A 107 -24.20 3.79 -2.64
C SER A 107 -23.49 5.08 -2.26
N PHE A 108 -24.14 5.96 -1.50
CA PHE A 108 -23.56 7.21 -1.04
C PHE A 108 -22.30 6.99 -0.19
N ILE A 109 -22.36 6.07 0.78
CA ILE A 109 -21.23 5.74 1.65
C ILE A 109 -20.03 5.23 0.83
N HIS A 110 -20.23 4.29 -0.10
CA HIS A 110 -19.12 3.78 -0.89
C HIS A 110 -18.53 4.82 -1.85
N ILE A 111 -19.35 5.70 -2.41
CA ILE A 111 -18.87 6.81 -3.24
C ILE A 111 -17.95 7.71 -2.42
N ILE A 112 -18.29 8.04 -1.17
CA ILE A 112 -17.40 8.80 -0.29
C ILE A 112 -16.05 8.09 -0.13
N PHE A 113 -16.04 6.79 0.17
CA PHE A 113 -14.78 6.05 0.31
C PHE A 113 -13.95 6.05 -0.98
N PHE A 114 -14.58 5.87 -2.14
CA PHE A 114 -13.89 5.94 -3.43
C PHE A 114 -13.27 7.31 -3.68
N VAL A 115 -14.00 8.39 -3.41
CA VAL A 115 -13.51 9.76 -3.56
C VAL A 115 -12.35 10.01 -2.61
N VAL A 116 -12.47 9.64 -1.33
CA VAL A 116 -11.40 9.81 -0.33
C VAL A 116 -10.14 9.06 -0.75
N MET A 117 -10.24 7.80 -1.19
CA MET A 117 -9.08 7.03 -1.64
C MET A 117 -8.44 7.63 -2.90
N LEU A 118 -9.25 8.06 -3.87
CA LEU A 118 -8.75 8.65 -5.11
C LEU A 118 -8.06 10.00 -4.87
N VAL A 119 -8.67 10.88 -4.08
CA VAL A 119 -8.08 12.17 -3.69
C VAL A 119 -6.79 11.95 -2.92
N THR A 120 -6.75 10.96 -2.01
CA THR A 120 -5.54 10.61 -1.27
C THR A 120 -4.43 10.12 -2.19
N ALA A 121 -4.73 9.23 -3.16
CA ALA A 121 -3.76 8.80 -4.17
C ALA A 121 -3.22 9.99 -4.98
N ALA A 122 -4.10 10.86 -5.45
CA ALA A 122 -3.72 12.04 -6.22
C ALA A 122 -2.82 13.00 -5.40
N ALA A 123 -3.18 13.27 -4.14
CA ALA A 123 -2.38 14.09 -3.24
C ALA A 123 -0.98 13.49 -3.02
N LEU A 124 -0.88 12.16 -2.86
CA LEU A 124 0.40 11.46 -2.73
C LEU A 124 1.26 11.56 -3.99
N PHE A 125 0.65 11.50 -5.19
CA PHE A 125 1.38 11.72 -6.44
C PHE A 125 1.87 13.16 -6.59
N VAL A 126 1.07 14.15 -6.18
CA VAL A 126 1.48 15.56 -6.15
C VAL A 126 2.64 15.79 -5.16
N LEU A 127 2.57 15.17 -3.97
CA LEU A 127 3.66 15.20 -3.00
C LEU A 127 4.92 14.55 -3.55
N PHE A 128 4.80 13.44 -4.29
CA PHE A 128 5.93 12.85 -4.99
C PHE A 128 6.52 13.79 -6.05
N ALA A 129 5.69 14.42 -6.89
CA ALA A 129 6.15 15.36 -7.90
C ALA A 129 6.88 16.56 -7.28
N SER A 130 6.41 17.03 -6.12
CA SER A 130 6.96 18.18 -5.40
C SER A 130 8.24 17.86 -4.64
N LEU A 131 8.25 16.77 -3.86
CA LEU A 131 9.34 16.41 -2.95
C LEU A 131 10.37 15.45 -3.58
N LYS A 132 10.01 14.78 -4.69
CA LYS A 132 10.80 13.75 -5.38
C LYS A 132 11.23 12.57 -4.48
N GLU A 133 10.56 12.38 -3.36
CA GLU A 133 10.79 11.28 -2.42
C GLU A 133 10.00 10.03 -2.84
N LYS A 134 10.71 8.93 -3.16
CA LYS A 134 10.14 7.67 -3.69
C LYS A 134 9.06 7.05 -2.79
N LEU A 135 9.12 7.28 -1.48
CA LEU A 135 8.12 6.81 -0.52
C LEU A 135 6.70 7.31 -0.87
N PHE A 136 6.55 8.55 -1.33
CA PHE A 136 5.25 9.07 -1.74
C PHE A 136 4.74 8.42 -3.03
N LEU A 137 5.65 8.09 -3.96
CA LEU A 137 5.29 7.37 -5.19
C LEU A 137 4.76 5.98 -4.86
N TYR A 138 5.49 5.21 -4.05
CA TYR A 138 5.06 3.86 -3.70
C TYR A 138 3.76 3.87 -2.88
N LEU A 139 3.57 4.85 -1.98
CA LEU A 139 2.31 5.00 -1.25
C LEU A 139 1.16 5.42 -2.16
N GLY A 140 1.41 6.30 -3.13
CA GLY A 140 0.44 6.69 -4.15
C GLY A 140 0.00 5.49 -5.00
N ILE A 141 0.94 4.68 -5.50
CA ILE A 141 0.64 3.48 -6.29
C ILE A 141 -0.13 2.46 -5.45
N MET A 142 0.30 2.19 -4.22
CA MET A 142 -0.41 1.28 -3.29
C MET A 142 -1.85 1.76 -3.05
N THR A 143 -2.04 3.05 -2.76
CA THR A 143 -3.37 3.63 -2.50
C THR A 143 -4.25 3.55 -3.74
N PHE A 144 -3.71 3.87 -4.91
CA PHE A 144 -4.42 3.82 -6.18
C PHE A 144 -4.82 2.39 -6.58
N THR A 145 -3.93 1.42 -6.37
CA THR A 145 -4.22 0.01 -6.65
C THR A 145 -5.25 -0.58 -5.69
N PHE A 146 -5.25 -0.20 -4.41
CA PHE A 146 -6.34 -0.53 -3.49
C PHE A 146 -7.66 0.16 -3.83
N PHE A 147 -7.63 1.38 -4.37
CA PHE A 147 -8.83 2.01 -4.92
C PHE A 147 -9.41 1.21 -6.09
N LEU A 148 -8.56 0.80 -7.04
CA LEU A 148 -8.96 -0.05 -8.16
C LEU A 148 -9.46 -1.43 -7.69
N TYR A 149 -8.84 -2.00 -6.65
CA TYR A 149 -9.28 -3.24 -6.03
C TYR A 149 -10.71 -3.11 -5.52
N GLN A 150 -11.01 -2.04 -4.78
CA GLN A 150 -12.35 -1.83 -4.24
C GLN A 150 -13.39 -1.60 -5.34
N LEU A 151 -13.04 -0.85 -6.39
CA LEU A 151 -13.90 -0.69 -7.57
C LEU A 151 -14.20 -2.04 -8.26
N ALA A 152 -13.21 -2.92 -8.35
CA ALA A 152 -13.35 -4.22 -8.97
C ALA A 152 -14.16 -5.18 -8.10
N MET A 153 -13.83 -5.27 -6.80
CA MET A 153 -14.47 -6.21 -5.88
C MET A 153 -15.92 -5.89 -5.57
N LYS A 154 -16.30 -4.60 -5.63
CA LYS A 154 -17.70 -4.21 -5.51
C LYS A 154 -18.44 -4.31 -6.84
N GLY A 155 -17.78 -4.53 -7.97
CA GLY A 155 -18.43 -4.56 -9.29
C GLY A 155 -18.77 -3.17 -9.88
N PHE A 156 -18.40 -2.08 -9.19
CA PHE A 156 -18.51 -0.71 -9.71
C PHE A 156 -17.75 -0.55 -11.02
N GLY A 157 -16.52 -1.03 -11.08
CA GLY A 157 -15.70 -0.92 -12.28
C GLY A 157 -16.27 -1.71 -13.47
N CYS A 158 -16.76 -2.93 -13.25
CA CYS A 158 -17.41 -3.74 -14.28
C CYS A 158 -18.72 -3.11 -14.78
N THR A 159 -19.39 -2.34 -13.93
CA THR A 159 -20.66 -1.69 -14.27
C THR A 159 -20.40 -0.36 -14.98
N TYR A 160 -19.52 0.50 -14.48
CA TYR A 160 -19.43 1.89 -14.96
C TYR A 160 -18.16 2.23 -15.73
N ILE A 161 -17.05 1.50 -15.54
CA ILE A 161 -15.74 1.90 -16.09
C ILE A 161 -15.33 1.01 -17.27
N TRP A 162 -15.34 -0.30 -17.09
CA TRP A 162 -14.86 -1.28 -18.09
C TRP A 162 -15.93 -2.30 -18.50
N ASN A 163 -17.20 -1.86 -18.57
CA ASN A 163 -18.32 -2.73 -18.93
C ASN A 163 -18.13 -3.43 -20.29
N ALA A 164 -17.53 -2.75 -21.27
CA ALA A 164 -17.25 -3.31 -22.58
C ALA A 164 -16.31 -4.54 -22.53
N PHE A 165 -15.44 -4.62 -21.53
CA PHE A 165 -14.41 -5.65 -21.42
C PHE A 165 -14.67 -6.67 -20.31
N CYS A 166 -15.81 -6.56 -19.60
CA CYS A 166 -16.12 -7.39 -18.42
C CYS A 166 -16.18 -8.90 -18.70
N GLN A 167 -16.40 -9.31 -19.95
CA GLN A 167 -16.43 -10.72 -20.38
C GLN A 167 -15.02 -11.31 -20.59
N LYS A 168 -13.98 -10.48 -20.65
CA LYS A 168 -12.60 -10.96 -20.82
C LYS A 168 -12.07 -11.47 -19.48
N LEU A 169 -11.36 -12.59 -19.51
CA LEU A 169 -10.81 -13.26 -18.33
C LEU A 169 -9.99 -12.32 -17.43
N PHE A 170 -9.23 -11.42 -18.04
CA PHE A 170 -8.44 -10.42 -17.32
C PHE A 170 -9.31 -9.52 -16.43
N PHE A 171 -10.43 -9.01 -16.94
CA PHE A 171 -11.31 -8.09 -16.19
C PHE A 171 -12.14 -8.80 -15.12
N VAL A 172 -12.51 -10.06 -15.36
CA VAL A 172 -13.09 -10.98 -14.36
C VAL A 172 -12.14 -11.13 -13.17
N ARG A 173 -10.82 -11.10 -13.38
CA ARG A 173 -9.81 -11.30 -12.33
C ARG A 173 -9.08 -10.03 -11.91
N PHE A 174 -9.49 -8.88 -12.44
CA PHE A 174 -8.78 -7.62 -12.30
C PHE A 174 -8.57 -7.23 -10.84
N GLY A 175 -9.59 -7.44 -9.98
CA GLY A 175 -9.49 -7.17 -8.55
C GLY A 175 -8.31 -7.88 -7.89
N TYR A 176 -8.13 -9.18 -8.14
CA TYR A 176 -7.01 -9.95 -7.58
C TYR A 176 -5.66 -9.43 -8.07
N ILE A 177 -5.56 -9.07 -9.36
CA ILE A 177 -4.34 -8.53 -9.96
C ILE A 177 -3.94 -7.21 -9.29
N VAL A 178 -4.87 -6.25 -9.19
CA VAL A 178 -4.55 -4.95 -8.58
C VAL A 178 -4.32 -5.06 -7.06
N CYS A 179 -4.98 -6.00 -6.39
CA CYS A 179 -4.69 -6.31 -4.98
C CYS A 179 -3.27 -6.81 -4.79
N ALA A 180 -2.84 -7.77 -5.62
CA ALA A 180 -1.47 -8.30 -5.58
C ALA A 180 -0.45 -7.18 -5.82
N ILE A 181 -0.67 -6.31 -6.81
CA ILE A 181 0.19 -5.15 -7.06
C ILE A 181 0.24 -4.22 -5.83
N GLY A 182 -0.92 -3.90 -5.23
CA GLY A 182 -0.98 -3.05 -4.04
C GLY A 182 -0.21 -3.64 -2.85
N LEU A 183 -0.38 -4.95 -2.60
CA LEU A 183 0.36 -5.66 -1.57
C LEU A 183 1.87 -5.67 -1.87
N CYS A 184 2.27 -5.89 -3.12
CA CYS A 184 3.64 -5.80 -3.58
C CYS A 184 4.27 -4.43 -3.23
N PHE A 185 3.60 -3.30 -3.54
CA PHE A 185 4.09 -1.96 -3.21
C PHE A 185 4.09 -1.67 -1.69
N SER A 186 3.14 -2.22 -0.94
CA SER A 186 3.14 -2.14 0.52
C SER A 186 4.40 -2.80 1.11
N GLN A 187 4.83 -3.94 0.58
CA GLN A 187 6.06 -4.61 1.02
C GLN A 187 7.33 -3.83 0.64
N ILE A 188 7.36 -3.19 -0.54
CA ILE A 188 8.47 -2.32 -0.96
C ILE A 188 8.59 -1.11 -0.01
N LEU A 189 7.48 -0.45 0.29
CA LEU A 189 7.42 0.65 1.26
C LEU A 189 7.97 0.23 2.63
N PHE A 190 7.57 -0.95 3.07
CA PHE A 190 8.02 -1.50 4.33
C PHE A 190 9.54 -1.68 4.36
N LEU A 191 10.14 -2.20 3.28
CA LEU A 191 11.58 -2.39 3.16
C LEU A 191 12.36 -1.06 3.21
N GLU A 192 11.92 -0.07 2.44
CA GLU A 192 12.58 1.23 2.37
C GLU A 192 12.48 1.99 3.71
N ASN A 193 11.47 1.66 4.52
CA ASN A 193 11.34 2.21 5.86
C ASN A 193 12.16 1.53 6.94
N LEU A 194 12.47 0.25 6.81
CA LEU A 194 13.03 -0.53 7.91
C LEU A 194 14.55 -0.36 8.12
N SER A 195 15.23 0.49 7.34
CA SER A 195 16.70 0.67 7.39
C SER A 195 17.43 -0.69 7.45
N LEU A 196 16.87 -1.74 6.84
CA LEU A 196 17.40 -3.11 6.86
C LEU A 196 18.57 -3.25 5.88
N GLU A 197 19.35 -2.17 5.68
CA GLU A 197 20.45 -2.13 4.73
C GLU A 197 21.47 -3.25 5.00
N LYS A 198 21.62 -3.65 6.27
CA LYS A 198 22.56 -4.68 6.69
C LYS A 198 22.05 -6.13 6.63
N ASN A 199 20.74 -6.40 6.53
CA ASN A 199 20.24 -7.77 6.64
C ASN A 199 19.89 -8.37 5.27
N TRP A 200 20.90 -8.98 4.63
CA TRP A 200 20.80 -9.58 3.29
C TRP A 200 19.69 -10.64 3.16
N LEU A 201 19.47 -11.42 4.22
CA LEU A 201 18.43 -12.45 4.25
C LEU A 201 17.02 -11.86 4.09
N CYS A 202 16.72 -10.75 4.77
CA CYS A 202 15.43 -10.07 4.63
C CYS A 202 15.19 -9.56 3.20
N LYS A 203 16.24 -9.02 2.55
CA LYS A 203 16.16 -8.58 1.14
C LYS A 203 15.89 -9.76 0.21
N ARG A 204 16.53 -10.92 0.42
CA ARG A 204 16.30 -12.13 -0.38
C ARG A 204 14.89 -12.70 -0.20
N ILE A 205 14.42 -12.83 1.04
CA ILE A 205 13.06 -13.34 1.34
C ILE A 205 12.02 -12.42 0.70
N LEU A 206 12.19 -11.11 0.82
CA LEU A 206 11.28 -10.17 0.18
C LEU A 206 11.34 -10.22 -1.34
N GLY A 207 12.55 -10.32 -1.93
CA GLY A 207 12.69 -10.51 -3.37
C GLY A 207 11.96 -11.76 -3.87
N LEU A 208 11.97 -12.84 -3.09
CA LEU A 208 11.20 -14.05 -3.36
C LEU A 208 9.68 -13.80 -3.24
N ILE A 209 9.23 -13.07 -2.22
CA ILE A 209 7.80 -12.70 -2.07
C ILE A 209 7.33 -11.85 -3.26
N LEU A 210 8.13 -10.87 -3.68
CA LEU A 210 7.83 -10.03 -4.85
C LEU A 210 7.84 -10.85 -6.14
N PHE A 211 8.77 -11.78 -6.29
CA PHE A 211 8.80 -12.70 -7.42
C PHE A 211 7.54 -13.58 -7.47
N VAL A 212 7.14 -14.17 -6.34
CA VAL A 212 5.89 -14.95 -6.23
C VAL A 212 4.66 -14.09 -6.53
N CYS A 213 4.63 -12.84 -6.08
CA CYS A 213 3.57 -11.87 -6.38
C CYS A 213 3.47 -11.58 -7.89
N LEU A 214 4.60 -11.32 -8.56
CA LEU A 214 4.65 -11.10 -10.01
C LEU A 214 4.22 -12.34 -10.81
N VAL A 215 4.70 -13.51 -10.42
CA VAL A 215 4.29 -14.79 -11.01
C VAL A 215 2.79 -15.00 -10.80
N SER A 216 2.26 -14.69 -9.62
CA SER A 216 0.82 -14.78 -9.34
C SER A 216 0.02 -13.87 -10.27
N VAL A 217 0.41 -12.60 -10.42
CA VAL A 217 -0.23 -11.64 -11.34
C VAL A 217 -0.24 -12.18 -12.78
N PHE A 218 0.89 -12.73 -13.24
CA PHE A 218 0.98 -13.34 -14.56
C PHE A 218 0.03 -14.55 -14.70
N LEU A 219 0.02 -15.46 -13.73
CA LEU A 219 -0.88 -16.61 -13.73
C LEU A 219 -2.35 -16.19 -13.69
N TYR A 220 -2.71 -15.13 -12.95
CA TYR A 220 -4.08 -14.59 -12.93
C TYR A 220 -4.52 -14.07 -14.29
N GLY A 221 -3.64 -13.36 -14.99
CA GLY A 221 -3.95 -12.75 -16.28
C GLY A 221 -4.08 -13.74 -17.43
N PHE A 222 -3.29 -14.82 -17.41
CA PHE A 222 -3.09 -15.67 -18.60
C PHE A 222 -3.45 -17.14 -18.42
N CYS A 223 -3.62 -17.66 -17.19
CA CYS A 223 -3.94 -19.07 -16.98
C CYS A 223 -5.46 -19.29 -16.90
N ASP A 224 -6.04 -20.14 -17.74
CA ASP A 224 -7.50 -20.37 -17.71
C ASP A 224 -7.97 -21.10 -16.45
N ASP A 225 -7.14 -21.97 -15.86
CA ASP A 225 -7.50 -22.68 -14.64
C ASP A 225 -7.52 -21.72 -13.44
N VAL A 226 -8.68 -21.61 -12.78
CA VAL A 226 -8.92 -20.74 -11.62
C VAL A 226 -8.21 -21.27 -10.37
N LYS A 227 -7.94 -22.58 -10.29
CA LYS A 227 -7.32 -23.20 -9.10
C LYS A 227 -5.88 -22.71 -8.87
N ILE A 228 -5.10 -22.65 -9.94
CA ILE A 228 -3.69 -22.27 -9.91
C ILE A 228 -3.49 -20.87 -9.31
N PRO A 229 -4.14 -19.80 -9.81
CA PRO A 229 -3.96 -18.47 -9.27
C PRO A 229 -4.53 -18.34 -7.86
N TYR A 230 -5.61 -19.05 -7.52
CA TYR A 230 -6.15 -19.08 -6.16
C TYR A 230 -5.15 -19.66 -5.15
N ILE A 231 -4.53 -20.80 -5.47
CA ILE A 231 -3.45 -21.39 -4.65
C ILE A 231 -2.29 -20.41 -4.52
N ALA A 232 -1.88 -19.77 -5.62
CA ALA A 232 -0.80 -18.78 -5.60
C ALA A 232 -1.11 -17.60 -4.68
N THR A 233 -2.34 -17.07 -4.68
CA THR A 233 -2.77 -16.02 -3.75
C THR A 233 -2.77 -16.48 -2.31
N ILE A 234 -3.26 -17.68 -2.01
CA ILE A 234 -3.22 -18.22 -0.65
C ILE A 234 -1.77 -18.34 -0.17
N CYS A 235 -0.89 -18.90 -0.99
CA CYS A 235 0.53 -18.99 -0.69
C CYS A 235 1.15 -17.61 -0.46
N PHE A 236 0.85 -16.64 -1.33
CA PHE A 236 1.32 -15.26 -1.19
C PHE A 236 0.81 -14.60 0.09
N LEU A 237 -0.46 -14.76 0.42
CA LEU A 237 -1.07 -14.22 1.65
C LEU A 237 -0.42 -14.83 2.89
N ILE A 238 -0.26 -16.16 2.93
CA ILE A 238 0.36 -16.87 4.06
C ILE A 238 1.82 -16.42 4.23
N LEU A 239 2.60 -16.44 3.15
CA LEU A 239 4.01 -16.04 3.18
C LEU A 239 4.17 -14.57 3.55
N GLY A 240 3.33 -13.69 2.98
CA GLY A 240 3.31 -12.26 3.28
C GLY A 240 2.96 -11.97 4.74
N CYS A 241 1.90 -12.62 5.26
CA CYS A 241 1.50 -12.50 6.66
C CYS A 241 2.55 -13.05 7.62
N ALA A 242 3.17 -14.20 7.31
CA ALA A 242 4.25 -14.77 8.10
C ALA A 242 5.47 -13.85 8.12
N PHE A 243 5.84 -13.28 6.97
CA PHE A 243 6.93 -12.32 6.86
C PHE A 243 6.66 -11.04 7.66
N CYS A 244 5.47 -10.46 7.52
CA CYS A 244 5.06 -9.28 8.29
C CYS A 244 5.08 -9.56 9.80
N SER A 245 4.60 -10.73 10.23
CA SER A 245 4.61 -11.15 11.64
C SER A 245 6.02 -11.33 12.18
N MET A 246 6.93 -11.96 11.43
CA MET A 246 8.34 -12.10 11.82
C MET A 246 9.02 -10.72 11.99
N LEU A 247 8.70 -9.78 11.11
CA LEU A 247 9.23 -8.42 11.18
C LEU A 247 8.64 -7.62 12.33
N LEU A 248 7.37 -7.85 12.69
CA LEU A 248 6.74 -7.31 13.89
C LEU A 248 7.54 -7.68 15.12
N VAL A 249 7.78 -8.98 15.29
CA VAL A 249 8.51 -9.53 16.42
C VAL A 249 9.93 -8.95 16.46
N HIS A 250 10.65 -8.96 15.33
CA HIS A 250 12.01 -8.42 15.26
C HIS A 250 12.07 -6.91 15.57
N SER A 251 11.13 -6.12 15.03
CA SER A 251 11.08 -4.67 15.27
C SER A 251 10.75 -4.34 16.72
N PHE A 252 9.84 -5.08 17.34
CA PHE A 252 9.46 -4.90 18.73
C PHE A 252 10.69 -5.08 19.65
N PHE A 253 11.48 -6.13 19.42
CA PHE A 253 12.70 -6.36 20.19
C PHE A 253 13.79 -5.31 19.97
N LYS A 254 13.86 -4.68 18.79
CA LYS A 254 14.87 -3.65 18.47
C LYS A 254 14.49 -2.23 18.94
N ARG A 255 13.32 -2.04 19.58
CA ARG A 255 12.82 -0.75 20.11
C ARG A 255 12.87 0.44 19.13
N LYS A 256 12.79 0.20 17.82
CA LYS A 256 12.64 1.30 16.85
C LYS A 256 11.17 1.71 16.79
N THR A 257 10.89 3.00 16.93
CA THR A 257 9.53 3.58 17.01
C THR A 257 8.84 3.75 15.65
N ILE A 258 9.59 3.91 14.56
CA ILE A 258 9.01 4.11 13.22
C ILE A 258 8.43 2.80 12.63
N PRO A 259 9.14 1.64 12.70
CA PRO A 259 8.59 0.41 12.16
C PRO A 259 7.40 -0.12 12.96
N SER A 260 7.25 0.21 14.26
CA SER A 260 6.07 -0.24 15.02
C SER A 260 4.77 0.36 14.47
N LEU A 261 4.73 1.67 14.15
CA LEU A 261 3.53 2.31 13.56
C LEU A 261 3.14 1.69 12.21
N LEU A 262 4.12 1.39 11.36
CA LEU A 262 3.88 0.73 10.07
C LEU A 262 3.26 -0.66 10.24
N ILE A 263 3.66 -1.38 11.29
CA ILE A 263 3.16 -2.70 11.57
C ILE A 263 1.74 -2.64 12.19
N PHE A 264 1.49 -1.67 13.06
CA PHE A 264 0.16 -1.44 13.63
C PHE A 264 -0.89 -1.09 12.58
N SER A 265 -0.50 -0.59 11.41
CA SER A 265 -1.43 -0.31 10.31
C SER A 265 -2.19 -1.55 9.79
N TRP A 266 -1.66 -2.76 9.99
CA TRP A 266 -2.32 -4.01 9.59
C TRP A 266 -3.21 -4.60 10.67
N VAL A 267 -3.04 -4.18 11.93
CA VAL A 267 -3.80 -4.70 13.08
C VAL A 267 -5.30 -4.44 12.91
N PRO A 268 -5.79 -3.25 12.50
CA PRO A 268 -7.21 -3.04 12.25
C PRO A 268 -7.80 -4.04 11.25
N LEU A 269 -7.05 -4.36 10.19
CA LEU A 269 -7.50 -5.33 9.17
C LEU A 269 -7.62 -6.74 9.77
N PHE A 270 -6.60 -7.20 10.51
CA PHE A 270 -6.65 -8.53 11.13
C PHE A 270 -7.74 -8.63 12.20
N VAL A 271 -7.87 -7.61 13.05
CA VAL A 271 -8.92 -7.53 14.07
C VAL A 271 -10.29 -7.56 13.40
N TYR A 272 -10.48 -6.82 12.31
CA TYR A 272 -11.74 -6.83 11.56
C TYR A 272 -12.04 -8.21 10.95
N ILE A 273 -11.05 -8.87 10.34
CA ILE A 273 -11.22 -10.22 9.78
C ILE A 273 -11.61 -11.21 10.88
N ILE A 274 -10.91 -11.21 12.02
CA ILE A 274 -11.18 -12.11 13.15
C ILE A 274 -12.56 -11.82 13.74
N PHE A 275 -12.86 -10.55 14.03
CA PHE A 275 -14.15 -10.10 14.54
C PHE A 275 -15.28 -10.60 13.63
N ARG A 276 -15.16 -10.37 12.33
CA ARG A 276 -16.17 -10.77 11.35
C ARG A 276 -16.33 -12.28 11.24
N GLN A 277 -15.23 -13.04 11.16
CA GLN A 277 -15.32 -14.50 11.12
C GLN A 277 -15.97 -15.05 12.39
N SER A 278 -15.68 -14.42 13.53
CA SER A 278 -16.29 -14.76 14.81
C SER A 278 -17.79 -14.45 14.81
N LEU A 279 -18.22 -13.31 14.26
CA LEU A 279 -19.64 -12.99 14.09
C LEU A 279 -20.37 -14.00 13.20
N HIS A 280 -19.76 -14.38 12.08
CA HIS A 280 -20.33 -15.37 11.17
C HIS A 280 -20.54 -16.73 11.86
N LEU A 281 -19.57 -17.17 12.67
CA LEU A 281 -19.68 -18.39 13.48
C LEU A 281 -20.72 -18.26 14.59
N LEU A 282 -20.76 -17.12 15.29
CA LEU A 282 -21.71 -16.86 16.37
C LEU A 282 -23.16 -16.91 15.85
N ARG A 283 -23.37 -16.43 14.62
CA ARG A 283 -24.68 -16.38 13.96
C ARG A 283 -25.25 -17.75 13.60
N LEU A 284 -24.40 -18.76 13.39
CA LEU A 284 -24.85 -20.14 13.24
C LEU A 284 -25.60 -20.63 14.49
N LYS A 285 -25.38 -19.98 15.65
CA LYS A 285 -25.95 -20.39 16.94
C LYS A 285 -26.88 -19.34 17.57
N PHE A 286 -26.70 -18.05 17.30
CA PHE A 286 -27.45 -16.95 17.92
C PHE A 286 -27.94 -15.92 16.90
N ASN A 287 -29.23 -15.58 16.94
CA ASN A 287 -29.82 -14.56 16.07
C ASN A 287 -29.64 -13.15 16.67
N VAL A 288 -28.45 -12.56 16.52
CA VAL A 288 -28.11 -11.24 17.09
C VAL A 288 -28.39 -10.14 16.05
N SER A 289 -29.47 -9.36 16.22
CA SER A 289 -29.86 -8.33 15.24
C SER A 289 -28.99 -7.06 15.28
N LEU A 290 -28.37 -6.77 16.44
CA LEU A 290 -27.59 -5.54 16.68
C LEU A 290 -26.34 -5.42 15.78
N LEU A 291 -25.90 -6.52 15.18
CA LEU A 291 -24.71 -6.60 14.33
C LEU A 291 -25.03 -6.67 12.83
N SER A 292 -26.31 -6.51 12.45
CA SER A 292 -26.78 -6.62 11.07
C SER A 292 -26.13 -5.61 10.10
N VAL A 293 -25.60 -4.49 10.59
CA VAL A 293 -24.84 -3.52 9.77
C VAL A 293 -23.58 -4.14 9.18
N PHE A 294 -22.86 -4.96 9.96
CA PHE A 294 -21.65 -5.66 9.51
C PHE A 294 -21.98 -6.88 8.63
N ASP A 295 -23.22 -7.37 8.68
CA ASP A 295 -23.72 -8.44 7.81
C ASP A 295 -24.21 -7.94 6.45
N ASN A 296 -24.72 -6.71 6.40
CA ASN A 296 -25.38 -6.21 5.20
C ASN A 296 -24.40 -5.85 4.09
N ASP A 297 -23.15 -5.57 4.44
CA ASP A 297 -22.13 -5.12 3.52
C ASP A 297 -20.73 -5.65 3.87
N TYR A 298 -20.34 -6.72 3.17
CA TYR A 298 -19.03 -7.37 3.27
C TYR A 298 -17.88 -6.36 3.18
N TYR A 299 -18.01 -5.34 2.34
CA TYR A 299 -16.88 -4.50 1.93
C TYR A 299 -16.71 -3.23 2.76
N PHE A 300 -17.73 -2.80 3.51
CA PHE A 300 -17.68 -1.58 4.29
C PHE A 300 -16.54 -1.57 5.31
N GLY A 301 -16.36 -2.65 6.06
CA GLY A 301 -15.26 -2.70 7.03
C GLY A 301 -13.88 -2.83 6.38
N TYR A 302 -13.79 -3.42 5.19
CA TYR A 302 -12.55 -3.36 4.41
C TYR A 302 -12.23 -1.93 3.98
N ASP A 303 -13.23 -1.13 3.57
CA ASP A 303 -13.01 0.29 3.24
C ASP A 303 -12.39 1.04 4.42
N ILE A 304 -12.97 0.88 5.62
CA ILE A 304 -12.45 1.49 6.85
C ILE A 304 -11.02 1.03 7.11
N CYS A 305 -10.74 -0.28 7.00
CA CYS A 305 -9.41 -0.82 7.23
C CYS A 305 -8.37 -0.28 6.23
N PHE A 306 -8.71 -0.22 4.94
CA PHE A 306 -7.81 0.31 3.91
C PHE A 306 -7.55 1.81 4.10
N VAL A 307 -8.59 2.61 4.36
CA VAL A 307 -8.40 4.04 4.63
C VAL A 307 -7.55 4.25 5.88
N SER A 308 -7.83 3.52 6.96
CA SER A 308 -7.04 3.57 8.19
C SER A 308 -5.58 3.18 7.94
N HIS A 309 -5.36 2.13 7.14
CA HIS A 309 -4.04 1.68 6.74
C HIS A 309 -3.26 2.78 6.01
N ILE A 310 -3.89 3.42 5.02
CA ILE A 310 -3.30 4.53 4.24
C ILE A 310 -2.98 5.72 5.15
N LEU A 311 -3.87 6.10 6.06
CA LEU A 311 -3.67 7.22 6.98
C LEU A 311 -2.51 6.96 7.94
N ILE A 312 -2.45 5.76 8.55
CA ILE A 312 -1.36 5.38 9.46
C ILE A 312 -0.02 5.36 8.72
N TYR A 313 0.01 4.80 7.49
CA TYR A 313 1.21 4.80 6.66
C TYR A 313 1.66 6.21 6.26
N GLY A 314 0.70 7.06 5.85
CA GLY A 314 0.96 8.45 5.50
C GLY A 314 1.55 9.24 6.66
N ALA A 315 0.98 9.07 7.86
CA ALA A 315 1.50 9.68 9.09
C ALA A 315 2.93 9.19 9.41
N SER A 316 3.20 7.88 9.27
CA SER A 316 4.53 7.32 9.51
C SER A 316 5.59 7.89 8.55
N ILE A 317 5.27 8.01 7.25
CA ILE A 317 6.16 8.60 6.26
C ILE A 317 6.40 10.09 6.57
N PHE A 318 5.35 10.82 6.94
CA PHE A 318 5.47 12.24 7.29
C PHE A 318 6.39 12.45 8.50
N VAL A 319 6.24 11.64 9.56
CA VAL A 319 7.12 11.66 10.73
C VAL A 319 8.57 11.38 10.32
N LYS A 320 8.81 10.38 9.46
CA LYS A 320 10.16 10.04 8.99
C LYS A 320 10.79 11.15 8.15
N VAL A 321 10.02 11.79 7.26
CA VAL A 321 10.50 12.93 6.46
C VAL A 321 10.86 14.10 7.37
N ARG A 322 10.01 14.40 8.37
CA ARG A 322 10.27 15.45 9.34
C ARG A 322 11.52 15.17 10.19
N GLN A 323 11.74 13.93 10.59
CA GLN A 323 12.96 13.52 11.31
C GLN A 323 14.21 13.72 10.45
N ARG A 324 14.20 13.28 9.18
CA ARG A 324 15.31 13.52 8.25
C ARG A 324 15.59 15.01 8.05
N GLN A 325 14.55 15.83 7.96
CA GLN A 325 14.71 17.28 7.85
C GLN A 325 15.35 17.89 9.10
N ASN A 326 14.94 17.44 10.29
CA ASN A 326 15.54 17.89 11.55
C ASN A 326 17.01 17.48 11.68
N GLU A 327 17.35 16.24 11.31
CA GLU A 327 18.74 15.76 11.28
C GLU A 327 19.60 16.59 10.31
N PHE A 328 19.08 16.89 9.12
CA PHE A 328 19.76 17.75 8.15
C PHE A 328 19.96 19.17 8.68
N ASN A 329 18.96 19.74 9.35
CA ASN A 329 19.08 21.06 9.96
C ASN A 329 20.15 21.07 11.07
N MET A 330 20.19 20.03 11.93
CA MET A 330 21.25 19.92 12.95
C MET A 330 22.64 19.78 12.32
N LEU A 331 22.79 18.97 11.27
CA LEU A 331 24.06 18.84 10.53
C LEU A 331 24.49 20.17 9.90
N ARG A 332 23.52 20.92 9.38
CA ARG A 332 23.75 22.24 8.80
C ARG A 332 24.21 23.23 9.87
N GLU A 333 23.55 23.28 11.02
CA GLU A 333 23.96 24.09 12.17
C GLU A 333 25.36 23.71 12.67
N SER A 334 25.66 22.41 12.82
CA SER A 334 26.99 21.96 13.21
C SER A 334 28.05 22.33 12.17
N SER A 335 27.71 22.32 10.88
CA SER A 335 28.62 22.75 9.82
C SER A 335 28.92 24.26 9.87
N TYR A 336 27.92 25.09 10.19
CA TYR A 336 28.13 26.53 10.40
C TYR A 336 29.01 26.80 11.62
N PHE A 337 28.78 26.06 12.72
CA PHE A 337 29.62 26.16 13.91
C PHE A 337 31.07 25.80 13.61
N LEU A 338 31.31 24.66 12.94
CA LEU A 338 32.67 24.25 12.54
C LEU A 338 33.34 25.28 11.62
N LYS A 339 32.59 25.87 10.69
CA LYS A 339 33.11 26.93 9.80
C LYS A 339 33.47 28.21 10.59
N SER A 340 32.65 28.57 11.58
CA SER A 340 32.93 29.70 12.48
C SER A 340 34.17 29.44 13.32
N SER A 341 34.26 28.28 13.97
CA SER A 341 35.43 27.91 14.79
C SER A 341 36.70 27.81 13.96
N ALA A 342 36.64 27.30 12.73
CA ALA A 342 37.79 27.30 11.81
C ALA A 342 38.24 28.72 11.47
N HIS A 343 37.30 29.66 11.29
CA HIS A 343 37.62 31.05 11.03
C HIS A 343 38.23 31.75 12.25
N GLU A 344 37.75 31.44 13.46
CA GLU A 344 38.32 31.95 14.71
C GLU A 344 39.72 31.40 14.97
N LEU A 345 40.00 30.15 14.61
CA LEU A 345 41.32 29.53 14.74
C LEU A 345 42.35 30.03 13.72
N LEU A 346 41.91 30.59 12.58
CA LEU A 346 42.83 31.19 11.61
C LEU A 346 43.59 32.39 12.20
N ALA A 347 42.93 33.21 13.02
CA ALA A 347 43.57 34.38 13.64
C ALA A 347 44.79 34.03 14.53
N PRO A 348 44.69 33.14 15.54
CA PRO A 348 45.84 32.74 16.33
C PRO A 348 46.89 31.98 15.51
N VAL A 349 46.50 31.20 14.50
CA VAL A 349 47.47 30.55 13.60
C VAL A 349 48.27 31.59 12.82
N THR A 350 47.62 32.62 12.27
CA THR A 350 48.32 33.72 11.58
C THR A 350 49.23 34.50 12.53
N ILE A 351 48.82 34.72 13.78
CA ILE A 351 49.68 35.36 14.79
C ILE A 351 50.92 34.49 15.06
N ILE A 352 50.75 33.19 15.27
CA ILE A 352 51.88 32.27 15.49
C ILE A 352 52.82 32.26 14.28
N GLN A 353 52.30 32.23 13.05
CA GLN A 353 53.11 32.27 11.84
C GLN A 353 53.92 33.56 11.74
N ASN A 354 53.28 34.72 11.95
CA ASN A 354 53.95 36.01 11.93
C ASN A 354 55.05 36.10 13.01
N SER A 355 54.76 35.62 14.24
CA SER A 355 55.74 35.59 15.33
C SER A 355 56.95 34.69 15.03
N VAL A 356 56.74 33.57 14.34
CA VAL A 356 57.83 32.67 13.91
C VAL A 356 58.69 33.31 12.84
N GLU A 357 58.08 33.94 11.83
CA GLU A 357 58.81 34.68 10.79
C GLU A 357 59.62 35.83 11.38
N GLU A 358 59.08 36.55 12.36
CA GLU A 358 59.79 37.64 13.02
C GLU A 358 60.97 37.14 13.87
N MET A 359 60.81 36.02 14.60
CA MET A 359 61.92 35.37 15.29
C MET A 359 63.02 34.89 14.33
N GLU A 360 62.66 34.35 13.16
CA GLU A 360 63.61 33.94 12.13
C GLU A 360 64.39 35.14 11.56
N ASN A 361 63.70 36.28 11.35
CA ASN A 361 64.34 37.53 10.92
C ASN A 361 65.32 38.06 11.97
N ILE A 362 64.92 38.11 13.24
CA ILE A 362 65.79 38.54 14.36
C ILE A 362 67.03 37.63 14.45
N ALA A 363 66.84 36.31 14.35
CA ALA A 363 67.96 35.36 14.37
C ALA A 363 68.92 35.61 13.20
N ASN A 364 68.40 35.76 11.98
CA ASN A 364 69.22 36.06 10.80
C ASN A 364 69.97 37.38 10.93
N GLU A 365 69.35 38.41 11.50
CA GLU A 365 69.96 39.72 11.71
C GLU A 365 71.05 39.67 12.79
N PHE A 366 70.81 38.95 13.88
CA PHE A 366 71.80 38.66 14.92
C PHE A 366 73.01 37.92 14.35
N PHE A 367 72.80 36.91 13.50
CA PHE A 367 73.89 36.21 12.80
C PHE A 367 74.66 37.12 11.83
N ARG A 368 73.95 38.03 11.15
CA ARG A 368 74.56 38.99 10.21
C ARG A 368 75.40 40.04 10.94
N GLN A 369 74.92 40.58 12.06
CA GLN A 369 75.65 41.57 12.85
C GLN A 369 76.85 40.96 13.59
N ASN A 370 76.71 39.74 14.10
CA ASN A 370 77.78 39.08 14.85
C ASN A 370 78.86 38.43 13.99
N ASN A 371 78.80 38.59 12.65
CA ASN A 371 79.81 38.25 11.64
C ASN A 371 80.99 37.44 12.19
N PHE A 372 80.70 36.20 12.62
CA PHE A 372 81.67 35.34 13.28
C PHE A 372 82.67 34.93 12.20
N ARG A 373 83.83 35.60 12.21
CA ARG A 373 84.95 35.34 11.31
C ARG A 373 85.68 34.03 11.65
N GLY A 374 85.07 33.14 12.44
CA GLY A 374 85.65 31.87 12.86
C GLY A 374 84.61 30.74 12.86
N GLY A 375 84.86 29.72 12.04
CA GLY A 375 84.38 28.36 12.28
C GLY A 375 83.20 27.90 11.41
N GLY A 376 83.50 27.13 10.36
CA GLY A 376 82.53 26.50 9.46
C GLY A 376 81.60 25.42 10.06
N GLY A 377 81.54 25.25 11.38
CA GLY A 377 80.73 24.21 12.03
C GLY A 377 79.22 24.53 12.16
N PHE A 378 78.85 25.81 12.26
CA PHE A 378 77.44 26.17 12.54
C PHE A 378 76.55 26.18 11.27
N LYS A 379 77.15 26.36 10.08
CA LYS A 379 76.44 26.25 8.80
C LYS A 379 75.94 24.83 8.52
N GLU A 380 76.65 23.80 9.00
CA GLU A 380 76.22 22.40 8.87
C GLU A 380 75.02 22.06 9.76
N PHE A 381 74.93 22.65 10.96
CA PHE A 381 73.83 22.36 11.89
C PHE A 381 72.47 22.87 11.38
N PHE A 382 72.42 24.10 10.84
CA PHE A 382 71.18 24.63 10.23
C PHE A 382 70.83 23.95 8.90
N CYS A 383 71.83 23.54 8.10
CA CYS A 383 71.59 22.78 6.88
C CYS A 383 70.97 21.39 7.17
N LEU A 384 71.36 20.76 8.29
CA LEU A 384 70.77 19.49 8.77
C LEU A 384 69.32 19.66 9.25
N CYS A 385 68.99 20.76 9.94
CA CYS A 385 67.60 21.04 10.34
C CYS A 385 66.69 21.32 9.13
N LYS A 386 67.15 22.11 8.15
CA LYS A 386 66.37 22.41 6.93
C LYS A 386 66.13 21.17 6.06
N LYS A 387 67.07 20.22 6.04
CA LYS A 387 66.90 18.91 5.37
C LYS A 387 65.87 18.00 6.06
N ARG A 388 65.66 18.13 7.39
CA ARG A 388 64.64 17.36 8.12
C ARG A 388 63.22 17.86 7.85
N GLU A 389 63.00 19.16 7.74
CA GLU A 389 61.68 19.73 7.43
C GLU A 389 61.18 19.36 6.03
N TRP A 390 62.08 19.31 5.03
CA TRP A 390 61.72 18.90 3.68
C TRP A 390 61.26 17.44 3.59
N LYS A 391 61.75 16.57 4.49
CA LYS A 391 61.34 15.16 4.58
C LYS A 391 59.96 14.99 5.22
N TYR A 392 59.57 15.89 6.14
CA TYR A 392 58.24 15.88 6.76
C TYR A 392 57.14 16.44 5.86
N SER A 393 57.43 17.47 5.06
CA SER A 393 56.47 18.05 4.10
C SER A 393 56.07 17.06 2.98
N LYS A 394 57.01 16.26 2.48
CA LYS A 394 56.73 15.23 1.46
C LYS A 394 55.81 14.10 1.97
N ASN A 395 55.87 13.74 3.25
CA ASN A 395 55.02 12.69 3.81
C ASN A 395 53.56 13.13 4.03
N LYS A 396 53.27 14.43 4.25
CA LYS A 396 51.89 14.92 4.40
C LYS A 396 51.10 14.91 3.09
N LYS A 397 51.75 15.06 1.93
CA LYS A 397 51.08 15.05 0.61
C LYS A 397 50.52 13.66 0.23
N TYR A 398 50.99 12.57 0.83
CA TYR A 398 50.50 11.22 0.53
C TYR A 398 49.32 10.76 1.40
N CYS A 399 49.02 11.44 2.51
CA CYS A 399 47.89 11.06 3.38
C CYS A 399 46.56 11.74 3.03
N ALA A 400 46.55 12.74 2.14
CA ALA A 400 45.34 13.51 1.81
C ALA A 400 44.47 12.93 0.67
N HIS A 401 44.87 11.81 0.05
CA HIS A 401 44.14 11.21 -1.08
C HIS A 401 43.39 9.89 -0.76
N GLY A 402 43.29 9.50 0.51
CA GLY A 402 42.59 8.28 0.92
C GLY A 402 41.17 8.54 1.43
N LYS A 403 40.17 8.12 0.64
CA LYS A 403 38.76 7.87 0.97
C LYS A 403 37.79 9.06 0.95
N LEU A 404 37.18 9.24 -0.22
CA LEU A 404 35.73 9.46 -0.37
C LEU A 404 35.29 8.70 -1.63
N SER A 405 34.75 7.50 -1.43
CA SER A 405 33.97 6.72 -2.39
C SER A 405 32.81 6.07 -1.65
#